data_AF-A0A3D8HAP2-F1
#
_entry.id   AF-A0A3D8HAP2-F1
#
_cell.length_a   1.000
_cell.length_b   1.000
_cell.length_c   1.000
_cell.angle_alpha   90.00
_cell.angle_beta   90.00
_cell.angle_gamma   90.00
#
_symmetry.space_group_name_H-M   'P 1'
#
loop_
_entity.id
_entity.type
_entity.pdbx_description
1 polymer ?
#
loop_
_entity_poly.entity_id
_entity_poly.type
_entity_poly.pdbx_seq_one_letter_code
_entity_poly.pdbx_strand_id
1 'polypeptide(L)'
;MSPIFKREDGYCFKIFSNEEERKHIHVVKAECEAKFWLEPTIELADNYGFKNKELKKITELLEKYGDEFKRKFTEYIGKRIDD
;
A
#
# COMPACT_ATOMS: atom_id res chain seq x y z
N MET A 1 10.74 -10.39 -5.97
CA MET A 1 9.79 -10.59 -4.85
C MET A 1 9.36 -9.23 -4.35
N SER A 2 8.06 -8.99 -4.19
CA SER A 2 7.56 -7.70 -3.68
C SER A 2 7.70 -7.65 -2.16
N PRO A 3 8.31 -6.59 -1.58
CA PRO A 3 8.41 -6.47 -0.14
C PRO A 3 7.02 -6.26 0.48
N ILE A 4 6.75 -7.02 1.54
CA ILE A 4 5.56 -6.82 2.38
C ILE A 4 5.97 -5.87 3.49
N PHE A 5 5.39 -4.67 3.52
CA PHE A 5 5.72 -3.66 4.52
C PHE A 5 5.10 -3.95 5.87
N LYS A 6 3.87 -4.49 5.86
CA LYS A 6 3.10 -4.77 7.06
C LYS A 6 2.02 -5.82 6.81
N ARG A 7 1.64 -6.52 7.88
CA ARG A 7 0.45 -7.35 7.93
C ARG A 7 -0.34 -6.96 9.17
N GLU A 8 -1.62 -6.63 9.01
CA GLU A 8 -2.52 -6.20 10.09
C GLU A 8 -3.89 -6.82 9.83
N ASP A 9 -4.52 -7.47 10.82
CA ASP A 9 -5.88 -8.03 10.69
C ASP A 9 -6.12 -8.91 9.44
N GLY A 10 -5.06 -9.59 8.96
CA GLY A 10 -5.09 -10.40 7.73
C GLY A 10 -4.94 -9.60 6.42
N TYR A 11 -4.86 -8.28 6.47
CA TYR A 11 -4.48 -7.43 5.34
C TYR A 11 -2.95 -7.42 5.19
N CYS A 12 -2.46 -7.78 4.02
CA CYS A 12 -1.06 -7.71 3.64
C CYS A 12 -0.81 -6.47 2.80
N PHE A 13 -0.02 -5.53 3.31
CA PHE A 13 0.38 -4.31 2.63
C PHE A 13 1.71 -4.55 1.91
N LYS A 14 1.68 -4.53 0.57
CA LYS A 14 2.83 -4.76 -0.31
C LYS A 14 2.97 -3.62 -1.32
N ILE A 15 4.15 -3.42 -1.88
CA ILE A 15 4.36 -2.46 -2.97
C ILE A 15 4.97 -3.10 -4.20
N PHE A 16 4.63 -2.57 -5.36
CA PHE A 16 5.21 -2.96 -6.64
C PHE A 16 5.98 -1.77 -7.20
N SER A 17 7.28 -1.75 -6.94
CA SER A 17 8.17 -0.68 -7.42
C SER A 17 8.44 -0.69 -8.92
N ASN A 18 7.80 -1.58 -9.68
CA ASN A 18 8.07 -1.76 -11.11
C ASN A 18 6.94 -1.25 -12.01
N GLU A 19 5.86 -0.70 -11.45
CA GLU A 19 4.73 -0.19 -12.22
C GLU A 19 4.77 1.34 -12.36
N GLU A 20 4.90 2.10 -11.26
CA GLU A 20 4.73 3.56 -11.28
C GLU A 20 5.61 4.28 -10.24
N GLU A 21 6.10 5.48 -10.59
CA GLU A 21 6.86 6.38 -9.68
C GLU A 21 6.00 6.92 -8.53
N ARG A 22 4.66 6.93 -8.70
CA ARG A 22 3.74 7.45 -7.70
C ARG A 22 3.64 6.50 -6.50
N LYS A 23 3.72 7.04 -5.28
CA LYS A 23 3.62 6.24 -4.04
C LYS A 23 2.26 5.57 -3.93
N HIS A 24 2.25 4.25 -4.04
CA HIS A 24 1.05 3.43 -3.94
C HIS A 24 1.32 2.16 -3.12
N ILE A 25 0.23 1.55 -2.65
CA ILE A 25 0.29 0.34 -1.83
C ILE A 25 -0.84 -0.61 -2.22
N HIS A 26 -0.50 -1.88 -2.35
CA HIS A 26 -1.46 -2.95 -2.61
C HIS A 26 -1.77 -3.64 -1.29
N VAL A 27 -3.05 -3.81 -1.04
CA VAL A 27 -3.60 -4.44 0.15
C VAL A 27 -4.27 -5.73 -0.29
N VAL A 28 -3.74 -6.85 0.15
CA VAL A 28 -4.27 -8.18 -0.19
C VAL A 28 -4.80 -8.85 1.05
N LYS A 29 -5.99 -9.42 0.97
CA LYS A 29 -6.58 -10.21 2.05
C LYS A 29 -7.29 -11.41 1.44
N ALA A 30 -6.77 -12.61 1.71
CA ALA A 30 -7.27 -13.86 1.14
C ALA A 30 -7.37 -13.77 -0.40
N GLU A 31 -8.59 -13.74 -0.93
CA GLU A 31 -8.93 -13.66 -2.37
C GLU A 31 -9.26 -12.22 -2.84
N CYS A 32 -9.16 -11.22 -1.95
CA CYS A 32 -9.39 -9.81 -2.26
C CYS A 32 -8.07 -9.04 -2.42
N GLU A 33 -8.05 -8.09 -3.34
CA GLU A 33 -6.93 -7.15 -3.55
C GLU A 33 -7.45 -5.72 -3.75
N ALA A 34 -6.75 -4.72 -3.21
CA ALA A 34 -7.05 -3.31 -3.44
C ALA A 34 -5.77 -2.52 -3.60
N LYS A 35 -5.77 -1.54 -4.49
CA LYS A 35 -4.67 -0.60 -4.71
C LYS A 35 -5.06 0.76 -4.14
N PHE A 36 -4.18 1.34 -3.34
CA PHE A 36 -4.37 2.67 -2.76
C PHE A 36 -3.20 3.59 -3.13
N TRP A 37 -3.51 4.82 -3.49
CA TRP A 37 -2.55 5.91 -3.58
C TRP A 37 -2.19 6.40 -2.19
N LEU A 38 -0.92 6.72 -1.94
CA LEU A 38 -0.46 7.36 -0.72
C LEU A 38 -0.20 8.87 -0.93
N GLU A 39 -0.09 9.31 -2.18
CA GLU A 39 0.12 10.70 -2.55
C GLU A 39 -0.76 11.14 -3.74
N PRO A 40 -1.28 12.39 -3.74
CA PRO A 40 -1.09 13.43 -2.71
C PRO A 40 -1.85 13.15 -1.40
N THR A 41 -2.91 12.33 -1.46
CA THR A 41 -3.69 11.86 -0.31
C THR A 41 -3.95 10.36 -0.43
N ILE A 42 -4.44 9.74 0.66
CA ILE A 42 -4.81 8.33 0.65
C ILE A 42 -6.13 8.16 -0.08
N GLU A 43 -6.09 7.53 -1.25
CA GLU A 43 -7.25 7.31 -2.10
C GLU A 43 -7.24 5.91 -2.68
N LEU A 44 -8.42 5.32 -2.81
CA LEU A 44 -8.59 4.02 -3.45
C LEU A 44 -8.40 4.17 -4.97
N ALA A 45 -7.38 3.51 -5.51
CA ALA A 45 -7.12 3.44 -6.94
C ALA A 45 -7.94 2.32 -7.59
N ASP A 46 -7.90 1.14 -6.98
CA ASP A 46 -8.54 -0.07 -7.50
C ASP A 46 -9.01 -0.95 -6.34
N ASN A 47 -10.12 -1.65 -6.54
CA ASN A 47 -10.68 -2.55 -5.55
C ASN A 47 -11.25 -3.80 -6.21
N TYR A 48 -10.70 -4.93 -5.83
CA TYR A 48 -11.12 -6.25 -6.21
C TYR A 48 -11.63 -7.03 -4.99
N GLY A 49 -12.96 -7.06 -4.83
CA GLY A 49 -13.64 -7.87 -3.82
C GLY A 49 -13.76 -7.26 -2.42
N PHE A 50 -13.11 -6.13 -2.10
CA PHE A 50 -13.34 -5.47 -0.81
C PHE A 50 -14.67 -4.73 -0.77
N LYS A 51 -15.30 -4.76 0.40
CA LYS A 51 -16.52 -4.00 0.69
C LYS A 51 -16.16 -2.62 1.24
N ASN A 52 -17.05 -1.63 1.10
CA ASN A 52 -16.84 -0.28 1.66
C ASN A 52 -16.44 -0.24 3.14
N LYS A 53 -16.93 -1.18 3.97
CA LYS A 53 -16.53 -1.29 5.38
C LYS A 53 -15.06 -1.68 5.55
N GLU A 54 -14.58 -2.60 4.73
CA GLU A 54 -13.17 -3.02 4.72
C GLU A 54 -12.30 -1.90 4.16
N LEU A 55 -12.72 -1.26 3.07
CA LEU A 55 -12.03 -0.12 2.50
C LEU A 55 -11.85 1.01 3.51
N LYS A 56 -12.89 1.36 4.29
CA LYS A 56 -12.77 2.33 5.38
C LYS A 56 -11.73 1.93 6.42
N LYS A 57 -11.75 0.68 6.89
CA LYS A 57 -10.73 0.17 7.82
C LYS A 57 -9.33 0.26 7.23
N ILE A 58 -9.18 -0.12 5.96
CA ILE A 58 -7.89 -0.07 5.26
C ILE A 58 -7.44 1.39 5.16
N THR A 59 -8.31 2.33 4.79
CA THR A 59 -8.00 3.76 4.76
C THR A 59 -7.55 4.25 6.14
N GLU A 60 -8.25 3.92 7.22
CA GLU A 60 -7.85 4.30 8.59
C GLU A 60 -6.47 3.73 8.96
N LEU A 61 -6.18 2.48 8.59
CA LEU A 61 -4.85 1.88 8.78
C LEU A 61 -3.78 2.57 7.94
N LEU A 62 -4.10 2.89 6.68
CA LEU A 62 -3.20 3.62 5.79
C LEU A 62 -2.96 5.04 6.29
N GLU A 63 -3.94 5.72 6.89
CA GLU A 63 -3.74 7.04 7.49
C GLU A 63 -2.87 6.93 8.75
N LYS A 64 -3.11 5.92 9.58
CA LYS A 64 -2.35 5.67 10.80
C LYS A 64 -0.89 5.29 10.53
N TYR A 65 -0.63 4.47 9.50
CA TYR A 65 0.71 3.98 9.14
C TYR A 65 1.27 4.65 7.89
N GLY A 66 0.60 5.67 7.35
CA GLY A 66 0.90 6.29 6.05
C GLY A 66 2.29 6.90 6.00
N ASP A 67 2.69 7.60 7.06
CA ASP A 67 4.05 8.12 7.22
C ASP A 67 5.10 7.01 7.21
N GLU A 68 4.85 5.89 7.91
CA GLU A 68 5.76 4.74 7.92
C GLU A 68 5.87 4.11 6.52
N PHE A 69 4.74 3.95 5.82
CA PHE A 69 4.71 3.42 4.46
C PHE A 69 5.42 4.34 3.48
N LYS A 70 5.19 5.65 3.55
CA LYS A 70 5.89 6.65 2.72
C LYS A 70 7.40 6.60 2.96
N ARG A 71 7.84 6.51 4.22
CA ARG A 71 9.27 6.41 4.57
C ARG A 71 9.90 5.13 4.04
N LYS A 72 9.25 3.98 4.28
CA LYS A 72 9.73 2.67 3.77
C LYS A 72 9.73 2.61 2.24
N PHE A 73 8.75 3.25 1.59
CA PHE A 73 8.70 3.37 0.13
C PHE A 73 9.88 4.20 -0.39
N THR A 74 10.12 5.38 0.17
CA THR A 74 11.25 6.24 -0.21
C THR A 74 12.58 5.53 0.05
N GLU A 75 12.72 4.80 1.16
CA GLU A 75 13.94 4.03 1.45
C GLU A 75 14.15 2.89 0.44
N TYR A 76 13.08 2.19 0.06
CA TYR A 76 13.15 1.10 -0.90
C TYR A 76 13.42 1.58 -2.34
N ILE A 77 12.75 2.65 -2.79
CA ILE A 77 12.98 3.26 -4.10
C ILE A 77 14.36 3.95 -4.14
N GLY A 78 14.71 4.70 -3.09
CA GLY A 78 15.99 5.39 -2.97
C GLY A 78 17.18 4.42 -2.97
N LYS A 79 17.05 3.25 -2.34
CA LYS A 79 18.08 2.19 -2.41
C LYS A 79 18.36 1.66 -3.81
N ARG A 80 17.43 1.83 -4.77
CA ARG A 80 17.63 1.38 -6.16
C ARG A 80 18.36 2.39 -7.05
N ILE A 81 18.61 3.61 -6.55
CA ILE A 81 19.29 4.67 -7.30
C ILE A 81 20.81 4.64 -7.07
N ASP A 82 21.29 3.92 -6.06
CA ASP A 82 22.71 3.86 -5.65
C ASP A 82 23.42 2.55 -6.03
N ASP A 83 22.82 1.70 -6.89
CA ASP A 83 23.43 0.46 -7.42
C ASP A 83 23.63 0.54 -8.95
#